data_AF-A0A7T8E961-F1
#
_entry.id   AF-A0A7T8E961-F1
#
_cell.length_a   1.000
_cell.length_b   1.000
_cell.length_c   1.000
_cell.angle_alpha   90.00
_cell.angle_beta   90.00
_cell.angle_gamma   90.00
#
_symmetry.space_group_name_H-M   'P 1'
#
loop_
_entity.id
_entity.type
_entity.pdbx_description
1 polymer ?
#
loop_
_entity_poly.entity_id
_entity_poly.type
_entity_poly.pdbx_seq_one_letter_code
_entity_poly.pdbx_strand_id
1 'polypeptide(L)'
;MTIMFHLNFRDTANYSTWVPGYLQIIEGTLGLSLAQFNRVCVLRFDLRFPESSQYSDPRAISRFIESFKAHLRSWDLQRASEHPVGFGYVWCREQDSSINWHYHLVFLFNKDAIYGFGQTEFGISNTYNRILSALGQCHRYSCGTGYWVGACV
;
A
#
# COMPACT_ATOMS: atom_id res chain seq x y z
N MET A 1 5.06 -24.84 4.74
CA MET A 1 6.10 -23.93 5.28
C MET A 1 5.40 -22.64 5.65
N THR A 2 5.01 -22.51 6.92
CA THR A 2 4.19 -21.40 7.44
C THR A 2 5.09 -20.34 8.02
N ILE A 3 4.97 -19.10 7.56
CA ILE A 3 5.53 -17.96 8.27
C ILE A 3 4.51 -16.81 8.23
N MET A 4 3.80 -16.64 9.35
CA MET A 4 3.12 -15.40 9.71
C MET A 4 4.15 -14.45 10.34
N PHE A 5 4.11 -13.17 10.00
CA PHE A 5 4.62 -12.14 10.91
C PHE A 5 3.64 -10.97 11.00
N HIS A 6 3.22 -10.71 12.23
CA HIS A 6 2.43 -9.58 12.69
C HIS A 6 3.28 -8.95 13.81
N LEU A 7 3.69 -7.69 13.71
CA LEU A 7 4.27 -6.98 14.85
C LEU A 7 3.80 -5.52 14.89
N ASN A 8 3.21 -5.17 16.04
CA ASN A 8 2.98 -3.82 16.55
C ASN A 8 4.31 -3.24 17.06
N PHE A 9 4.50 -1.92 17.02
CA PHE A 9 5.32 -1.24 18.04
C PHE A 9 4.79 0.15 18.35
N ARG A 10 4.63 0.41 19.67
CA ARG A 10 4.44 1.70 20.36
C ARG A 10 5.75 2.49 20.37
N ASP A 11 5.63 3.79 20.13
CA ASP A 11 6.55 4.93 20.35
C ASP A 11 7.47 4.81 21.59
N THR A 12 8.61 5.50 21.73
CA THR A 12 9.41 6.45 20.92
C THR A 12 10.78 6.52 21.62
N ALA A 13 11.87 6.67 20.88
CA ALA A 13 13.04 7.50 21.20
C ALA A 13 14.27 7.08 20.37
N ASN A 14 14.83 8.06 19.66
CA ASN A 14 16.16 8.08 19.05
C ASN A 14 16.25 7.59 17.60
N TYR A 15 16.46 8.58 16.73
CA TYR A 15 16.71 8.50 15.30
C TYR A 15 17.67 7.35 14.89
N SER A 16 17.35 6.73 13.75
CA SER A 16 18.30 6.07 12.82
C SER A 16 18.86 4.69 13.13
N THR A 17 18.19 3.85 13.92
CA THR A 17 18.56 2.42 13.94
C THR A 17 17.87 1.71 12.77
N TRP A 18 18.57 1.63 11.64
CA TRP A 18 18.18 0.77 10.52
C TRP A 18 17.90 -0.64 11.05
N VAL A 19 16.63 -1.06 11.11
CA VAL A 19 16.32 -2.45 11.44
C VAL A 19 16.71 -3.28 10.21
N PRO A 20 17.72 -4.17 10.30
CA PRO A 20 18.26 -4.88 9.12
C PRO A 20 17.19 -5.67 8.34
N GLY A 21 16.11 -6.06 9.03
CA GLY A 21 14.97 -6.76 8.43
C GLY A 21 14.17 -5.94 7.42
N TYR A 22 14.07 -4.60 7.55
CA TYR A 22 13.27 -3.82 6.60
C TYR A 22 13.89 -3.79 5.21
N LEU A 23 15.20 -3.54 5.13
CA LEU A 23 15.91 -3.53 3.86
C LEU A 23 15.83 -4.90 3.19
N GLN A 24 16.06 -5.98 3.94
CA GLN A 24 15.96 -7.35 3.42
C GLN A 24 14.55 -7.70 2.91
N ILE A 25 13.49 -7.27 3.60
CA ILE A 25 12.10 -7.49 3.15
C ILE A 25 11.83 -6.70 1.86
N ILE A 26 12.28 -5.45 1.79
CA ILE A 26 12.10 -4.60 0.61
C ILE A 26 12.86 -5.19 -0.58
N GLU A 27 14.14 -5.50 -0.40
CA GLU A 27 15.01 -6.11 -1.42
C GLU A 27 14.46 -7.46 -1.88
N GLY A 28 14.03 -8.31 -0.95
CA GLY A 28 13.43 -9.61 -1.28
C GLY A 28 12.13 -9.45 -2.08
N THR A 29 11.24 -8.55 -1.65
CA THR A 29 9.96 -8.30 -2.34
C THR A 29 10.17 -7.70 -3.74
N LEU A 30 11.11 -6.77 -3.86
CA LEU A 30 11.49 -6.17 -5.13
C LEU A 30 12.15 -7.21 -6.05
N GLY A 31 13.06 -8.02 -5.52
CA GLY A 31 13.73 -9.11 -6.24
C GLY A 31 12.75 -10.14 -6.78
N LEU A 32 11.75 -10.54 -5.98
CA LEU A 32 10.66 -11.42 -6.45
C LEU A 32 9.86 -10.77 -7.59
N SER A 33 9.58 -9.47 -7.49
CA SER A 33 8.84 -8.74 -8.53
C SER A 33 9.64 -8.61 -9.82
N LEU A 34 10.95 -8.34 -9.73
CA LEU A 34 11.87 -8.24 -10.88
C LEU A 34 12.17 -9.61 -11.51
N ALA A 35 12.14 -10.69 -10.72
CA ALA A 35 12.24 -12.05 -11.25
C ALA A 35 10.97 -12.46 -12.02
N GLN A 36 9.81 -11.88 -11.67
CA GLN A 36 8.54 -12.17 -12.32
C GLN A 36 8.28 -11.29 -13.55
N PHE A 37 8.73 -10.04 -13.54
CA PHE A 37 8.42 -9.04 -14.58
C PHE A 37 9.68 -8.33 -15.08
N ASN A 38 9.79 -8.16 -16.41
CA ASN A 38 10.88 -7.39 -17.03
C ASN A 38 10.93 -5.93 -16.58
N ARG A 39 9.77 -5.37 -16.22
CA ARG A 39 9.62 -3.99 -15.76
C ARG A 39 8.66 -3.95 -14.59
N VAL A 40 9.10 -3.38 -13.47
CA VAL A 40 8.29 -3.22 -12.26
C VAL A 40 7.93 -1.74 -12.09
N CYS A 41 6.67 -1.49 -11.75
CA CYS A 41 6.18 -0.17 -11.33
C CYS A 41 6.06 -0.17 -9.81
N VAL A 42 6.67 0.82 -9.16
CA VAL A 42 6.69 0.96 -7.70
C VAL A 42 5.90 2.22 -7.32
N LEU A 43 4.86 2.05 -6.52
CA LEU A 43 3.98 3.12 -6.06
C LEU A 43 4.06 3.24 -4.54
N ARG A 44 4.67 4.31 -4.04
CA ARG A 44 4.69 4.64 -2.61
C ARG A 44 3.53 5.57 -2.26
N PHE A 45 2.85 5.31 -1.16
CA PHE A 45 1.84 6.21 -0.60
C PHE A 45 1.66 6.01 0.90
N ASP A 46 1.12 7.02 1.57
CA ASP A 46 0.97 7.06 3.01
C ASP A 46 -0.51 7.10 3.39
N LEU A 47 -0.95 6.21 4.26
CA LEU A 47 -2.30 6.21 4.82
C LEU A 47 -2.28 6.82 6.21
N ARG A 48 -3.15 7.82 6.39
CA ARG A 48 -3.33 8.53 7.66
C ARG A 48 -4.79 8.50 8.05
N PHE A 49 -5.04 8.30 9.34
CA PHE A 49 -6.38 8.46 9.88
C PHE A 49 -6.66 9.91 10.27
N PRO A 50 -7.93 10.37 10.21
CA PRO A 50 -8.32 11.67 10.72
C PRO A 50 -7.94 11.86 12.18
N GLU A 51 -7.43 13.03 12.57
CA GLU A 51 -7.00 13.29 13.95
C GLU A 51 -8.18 13.53 14.92
N SER A 52 -9.40 13.68 14.40
CA SER A 52 -10.62 13.94 15.19
C SER A 52 -11.02 12.78 16.10
N SER A 53 -10.44 11.59 15.95
CA SER A 53 -10.76 10.41 16.75
C SER A 53 -9.58 9.46 16.81
N GLN A 54 -9.47 8.69 17.90
CA GLN A 54 -8.48 7.65 18.02
C GLN A 54 -8.93 6.37 17.30
N TYR A 55 -8.07 5.84 16.44
CA TYR A 55 -8.29 4.61 15.69
C TYR A 55 -7.30 3.54 16.14
N SER A 56 -7.83 2.51 16.80
CA SER A 56 -7.04 1.44 17.42
C SER A 56 -7.20 0.08 16.74
N ASP A 57 -7.88 0.01 15.60
CA ASP A 57 -8.15 -1.25 14.92
C ASP A 57 -6.87 -1.87 14.34
N PRO A 58 -6.37 -2.98 14.92
CA PRO A 58 -5.12 -3.58 14.50
C PRO A 58 -5.21 -4.28 13.14
N ARG A 59 -6.44 -4.55 12.65
CA ARG A 59 -6.69 -5.24 11.38
C ARG A 59 -6.96 -4.28 10.23
N ALA A 60 -6.92 -2.97 10.46
CA ALA A 60 -7.23 -1.95 9.46
C ALA A 60 -6.42 -2.13 8.16
N ILE A 61 -5.09 -2.24 8.29
CA ILE A 61 -4.20 -2.41 7.14
C ILE A 61 -4.45 -3.73 6.41
N SER A 62 -4.69 -4.83 7.14
CA SER A 62 -4.95 -6.13 6.54
C SER A 62 -6.25 -6.14 5.75
N ARG A 63 -7.32 -5.55 6.29
CA ARG A 63 -8.60 -5.42 5.57
C ARG A 63 -8.47 -4.52 4.33
N PHE A 64 -7.69 -3.45 4.42
CA PHE A 64 -7.43 -2.59 3.27
C PHE A 64 -6.71 -3.36 2.17
N ILE A 65 -5.63 -4.08 2.50
CA ILE A 65 -4.88 -4.88 1.52
C ILE A 65 -5.74 -5.97 0.90
N GLU A 66 -6.55 -6.69 1.68
CA GLU A 66 -7.46 -7.71 1.15
C GLU A 66 -8.57 -7.11 0.28
N SER A 67 -9.13 -5.96 0.67
CA SER A 67 -10.07 -5.22 -0.18
C SER A 67 -9.41 -4.80 -1.49
N PHE A 68 -8.19 -4.29 -1.45
CA PHE A 68 -7.46 -3.88 -2.65
C PHE A 68 -7.13 -5.07 -3.56
N LYS A 69 -6.71 -6.21 -3.00
CA LYS A 69 -6.54 -7.46 -3.76
C LYS A 69 -7.83 -7.88 -4.45
N ALA A 70 -8.98 -7.76 -3.79
CA ALA A 70 -10.27 -8.07 -4.41
C ALA A 70 -10.60 -7.13 -5.59
N HIS A 71 -10.35 -5.82 -5.44
CA HIS A 71 -10.52 -4.86 -6.54
C HIS A 71 -9.59 -5.17 -7.72
N LEU A 72 -8.33 -5.49 -7.46
CA LEU A 72 -7.37 -5.84 -8.50
C LEU A 72 -7.78 -7.12 -9.24
N ARG A 73 -8.18 -8.18 -8.52
CA ARG A 73 -8.65 -9.43 -9.15
C ARG A 73 -9.87 -9.19 -10.02
N SER A 74 -10.85 -8.45 -9.52
CA SER A 74 -12.05 -8.10 -10.29
C SER A 74 -11.70 -7.32 -11.56
N TRP A 75 -10.80 -6.34 -11.45
CA TRP A 75 -10.36 -5.56 -12.60
C TRP A 75 -9.55 -6.38 -13.61
N ASP A 76 -8.63 -7.24 -13.15
CA ASP A 76 -7.80 -8.05 -14.03
C ASP A 76 -8.64 -9.06 -14.84
N LEU A 77 -9.71 -9.61 -14.24
CA LEU A 77 -10.67 -10.46 -14.93
C LEU A 77 -11.48 -9.72 -16.01
N GLN A 78 -11.68 -8.41 -15.87
CA GLN A 78 -12.49 -7.60 -16.79
C GLN A 78 -11.66 -6.92 -17.88
N ARG A 79 -10.34 -6.84 -17.71
CA ARG A 79 -9.46 -6.13 -18.62
C ARG A 79 -9.08 -7.01 -19.80
N ALA A 80 -9.25 -6.50 -21.01
CA ALA A 80 -8.70 -7.10 -22.22
C ALA A 80 -7.22 -6.73 -22.37
N SER A 81 -6.32 -7.42 -21.65
CA SER A 81 -4.88 -7.25 -21.79
C SER A 81 -4.15 -8.56 -21.54
N GLU A 82 -3.08 -8.78 -22.31
CA GLU A 82 -2.21 -9.94 -22.20
C GLU A 82 -1.18 -9.82 -21.06
N HIS A 83 -0.96 -8.62 -20.52
CA HIS A 83 0.01 -8.40 -19.46
C HIS A 83 -0.63 -8.62 -18.10
N PRO A 84 -0.24 -9.61 -17.29
CA PRO A 84 -0.79 -9.79 -15.95
C PRO A 84 -0.49 -8.58 -15.07
N VAL A 85 -1.42 -8.21 -14.19
CA VAL A 85 -1.23 -7.04 -13.30
C VAL A 85 -0.04 -7.22 -12.38
N GLY A 86 0.07 -8.38 -11.73
CA GLY A 86 1.08 -8.64 -10.71
C GLY A 86 0.87 -7.77 -9.47
N PHE A 87 1.00 -8.32 -8.27
CA PHE A 87 0.86 -7.50 -7.07
C PHE A 87 1.78 -7.96 -5.94
N GLY A 88 2.78 -7.13 -5.66
CA GLY A 88 3.60 -7.17 -4.47
C GLY A 88 3.33 -5.95 -3.59
N TYR A 89 3.58 -6.05 -2.29
CA TYR A 89 3.48 -4.91 -1.40
C TYR A 89 4.40 -5.04 -0.19
N VAL A 90 4.85 -3.89 0.31
CA VAL A 90 5.52 -3.73 1.60
C VAL A 90 4.79 -2.63 2.36
N TRP A 91 4.68 -2.77 3.68
CA TRP A 91 4.15 -1.71 4.52
C TRP A 91 4.89 -1.64 5.85
N CYS A 92 4.97 -0.44 6.43
CA CYS A 92 5.32 -0.24 7.83
C CYS A 92 4.25 0.62 8.50
N ARG A 93 4.24 0.60 9.83
CA ARG A 93 3.38 1.42 10.66
C ARG A 93 4.24 2.20 11.62
N GLU A 94 4.06 3.51 11.64
CA GLU A 94 4.80 4.44 12.48
C GLU A 94 3.81 5.30 13.25
N GLN A 95 4.18 5.65 14.47
CA GLN A 95 3.53 6.69 15.23
C GLN A 95 4.62 7.71 15.56
N ASP A 96 4.26 8.97 15.49
CA ASP A 96 5.16 10.08 15.80
C ASP A 96 4.39 10.98 16.76
N SER A 97 4.09 12.22 16.39
CA SER A 97 3.29 13.13 17.23
C SER A 97 1.77 12.90 17.14
N SER A 98 1.30 12.03 16.25
CA SER A 98 -0.14 11.83 16.00
C SER A 98 -0.78 10.85 16.99
N ILE A 99 -2.03 11.11 17.35
CA ILE A 99 -2.86 10.18 18.14
C ILE A 99 -3.08 8.83 17.44
N ASN A 100 -2.91 8.81 16.11
CA ASN A 100 -3.17 7.68 15.25
C ASN A 100 -1.91 7.18 14.54
N TRP A 101 -1.90 5.88 14.27
CA TRP A 101 -0.91 5.24 13.43
C TRP A 101 -0.92 5.76 11.99
N HIS A 102 0.26 6.01 11.45
CA HIS A 102 0.48 6.26 10.03
C HIS A 102 1.02 4.98 9.38
N TYR A 103 0.55 4.67 8.18
CA TYR A 103 1.04 3.52 7.43
C TYR A 103 1.76 4.01 6.18
N HIS A 104 3.01 3.59 5.99
CA HIS A 104 3.71 3.80 4.73
C HIS A 104 3.58 2.52 3.92
N LEU A 105 3.10 2.63 2.68
CA LEU A 105 2.93 1.51 1.79
C LEU A 105 3.74 1.70 0.51
N VAL A 106 4.23 0.58 0.00
CA VAL A 106 4.84 0.48 -1.31
C VAL A 106 4.13 -0.67 -2.03
N PHE A 107 3.52 -0.38 -3.17
CA PHE A 107 2.94 -1.37 -4.06
C PHE A 107 3.82 -1.59 -5.28
N LEU A 108 3.95 -2.84 -5.70
CA LEU A 108 4.75 -3.27 -6.84
C LEU A 108 3.84 -3.97 -7.85
N PHE A 109 3.95 -3.55 -9.10
CA PHE A 109 3.13 -4.06 -10.21
C PHE A 109 4.00 -4.37 -11.41
N ASN A 110 3.48 -5.19 -12.33
CA ASN A 110 4.01 -5.22 -13.70
C ASN A 110 3.79 -3.86 -14.36
N LYS A 111 4.88 -3.20 -14.78
CA LYS A 111 4.83 -1.86 -15.39
C LYS A 111 4.04 -1.83 -16.70
N ASP A 112 3.98 -2.95 -17.41
CA ASP A 112 3.25 -3.06 -18.67
C ASP A 112 1.73 -3.21 -18.46
N ALA A 113 1.28 -3.50 -17.23
CA ALA A 113 -0.13 -3.51 -16.84
C ALA A 113 -0.54 -2.24 -16.07
N ILE A 114 0.29 -1.78 -15.13
CA ILE A 114 0.10 -0.54 -14.37
C ILE A 114 1.38 0.28 -14.43
N TYR A 115 1.31 1.46 -15.06
CA TYR A 115 2.46 2.36 -15.20
C TYR A 115 2.50 3.49 -14.17
N GLY A 116 1.47 3.62 -13.32
CA GLY A 116 1.37 4.74 -12.37
C GLY A 116 0.05 4.77 -11.59
N PHE A 117 -0.11 5.81 -10.75
CA PHE A 117 -1.37 6.12 -10.08
C PHE A 117 -2.48 6.51 -11.07
N GLY A 118 -2.13 7.22 -12.14
CA GLY A 118 -3.06 7.88 -13.05
C GLY A 118 -3.54 9.21 -12.49
N GLN A 119 -4.72 9.65 -12.92
CA GLN A 119 -5.30 10.94 -12.53
C GLN A 119 -5.89 10.90 -11.11
N THR A 120 -5.74 11.99 -10.37
CA THR A 120 -6.23 12.09 -8.98
C THR A 120 -7.70 12.52 -8.87
N GLU A 121 -8.38 12.67 -10.00
CA GLU A 121 -9.81 13.00 -10.05
C GLU A 121 -10.66 11.79 -9.68
N PHE A 122 -11.69 12.01 -8.85
CA PHE A 122 -12.60 10.96 -8.41
C PHE A 122 -13.45 10.42 -9.56
N GLY A 123 -13.69 9.11 -9.57
CA GLY A 123 -14.56 8.46 -10.55
C GLY A 123 -13.87 8.05 -11.85
N ILE A 124 -12.59 8.40 -12.04
CA ILE A 124 -11.79 7.95 -13.17
C ILE A 124 -11.31 6.52 -12.93
N SER A 125 -11.41 5.64 -13.92
CA SER A 125 -10.97 4.25 -13.81
C SER A 125 -9.42 4.13 -13.88
N ASN A 126 -8.74 4.44 -12.77
CA ASN A 126 -7.28 4.36 -12.65
C ASN A 126 -6.83 3.76 -11.30
N THR A 127 -5.53 3.54 -11.13
CA THR A 127 -4.98 2.88 -9.94
C THR A 127 -5.27 3.66 -8.67
N TYR A 128 -5.20 5.00 -8.74
CA TYR A 128 -5.54 5.90 -7.65
C TYR A 128 -6.97 5.68 -7.13
N ASN A 129 -7.97 5.70 -8.02
CA ASN A 129 -9.36 5.49 -7.64
C ASN A 129 -9.63 4.06 -7.15
N ARG A 130 -8.90 3.05 -7.63
CA ARG A 130 -8.98 1.68 -7.10
C ARG A 130 -8.47 1.60 -5.66
N ILE A 131 -7.36 2.28 -5.35
CA ILE A 131 -6.84 2.40 -3.98
C ILE A 131 -7.88 3.10 -3.09
N LEU A 132 -8.44 4.22 -3.54
CA LEU A 132 -9.47 4.94 -2.80
C LEU A 132 -10.74 4.13 -2.58
N SER A 133 -11.18 3.36 -3.58
CA SER A 133 -12.36 2.50 -3.48
C SER A 133 -12.15 1.38 -2.45
N ALA A 134 -10.95 0.78 -2.44
CA ALA A 134 -10.57 -0.22 -1.45
C ALA A 134 -10.49 0.38 -0.03
N LEU A 135 -9.98 1.60 0.12
CA LEU A 135 -9.99 2.33 1.39
C LEU A 135 -11.43 2.60 1.84
N GLY A 136 -12.28 3.16 0.99
CA GLY A 136 -13.67 3.48 1.33
C GLY A 136 -14.51 2.26 1.71
N GLN A 137 -14.28 1.11 1.08
CA GLN A 137 -14.96 -0.14 1.44
C GLN A 137 -14.43 -0.74 2.74
N CYS A 138 -13.15 -0.56 3.03
CA CYS A 138 -12.55 -1.03 4.28
C CYS A 138 -13.01 -0.19 5.49
N HIS A 139 -13.36 1.08 5.27
CA HIS A 139 -13.32 2.14 6.27
C HIS A 139 -14.44 3.18 6.01
N ARG A 140 -15.41 3.29 6.92
CA ARG A 140 -16.40 4.40 7.00
C ARG A 140 -15.74 5.76 7.35
N TYR A 141 -14.46 5.97 7.03
CA TYR A 141 -13.72 7.16 7.43
C TYR A 141 -13.68 8.18 6.32
N SER A 142 -14.15 9.37 6.68
CA SER A 142 -14.08 10.60 5.90
C SER A 142 -12.69 10.78 5.30
N CYS A 143 -12.68 10.88 3.97
CA CYS A 143 -11.61 11.38 3.13
C CYS A 143 -10.99 12.65 3.75
N GLY A 144 -9.97 12.47 4.57
CA GLY A 144 -9.05 13.52 4.99
C GLY A 144 -7.79 13.31 4.18
N THR A 145 -7.67 14.09 3.10
CA THR A 145 -6.46 14.36 2.31
C THR A 145 -5.18 13.78 2.90
N GLY A 146 -4.89 12.52 2.55
CA GLY A 146 -3.56 11.96 2.69
C GLY A 146 -2.63 12.72 1.74
N TYR A 147 -1.56 13.28 2.26
CA TYR A 147 -0.51 13.85 1.42
C TYR A 147 0.13 12.72 0.63
N TRP A 148 -0.07 12.73 -0.70
CA TRP A 148 0.47 11.73 -1.62
C TRP A 148 1.89 12.15 -2.03
N VAL A 149 2.90 11.44 -1.55
CA VAL A 149 4.27 11.56 -2.08
C VAL A 149 4.58 10.29 -2.88
N GLY A 150 4.09 10.26 -4.12
CA GLY A 150 4.43 9.22 -5.09
C GLY A 150 5.70 9.62 -5.84
N ALA A 151 6.83 9.00 -5.50
CA ALA A 151 7.97 8.93 -6.39
C ALA A 151 7.78 7.69 -7.28
N CYS A 152 7.66 7.89 -8.59
CA CYS A 152 8.04 6.85 -9.54
C CYS A 152 9.56 6.76 -9.48
N VAL A 153 10.10 5.62 -9.07
CA VAL A 153 11.51 5.29 -9.32
C VAL A 153 11.61 4.52 -10.63
#